data_AF-A0A2V5JFY1-F1
#
_entry.id   AF-A0A2V5JFY1-F1
#
_cell.length_a   1.000
_cell.length_b   1.000
_cell.length_c   1.000
_cell.angle_alpha   90.00
_cell.angle_beta   90.00
_cell.angle_gamma   90.00
#
_symmetry.space_group_name_H-M   'P 1'
#
loop_
_entity.id
_entity.type
_entity.pdbx_description
1 polymer ?
#
loop_
_entity_poly.entity_id
_entity_poly.type
_entity_poly.pdbx_seq_one_letter_code
_entity_poly.pdbx_strand_id
1 'polypeptide(L)'
;MAVEPAPTSSPVATSELTKIATEACDFALKDVTEYDHSRVADWNSHIINTILKALISATAPSTASSSPPYRFVVNSTIVQQGLIDKSAAADGTTANAGKRGMHSASGAFWDVNRDGMWTFKYPGAEERGLDVVVSVTWFALG
;
A
#
# COMPACT_ATOMS: atom_id res chain seq x y z
N MET A 1 -6.83 -18.28 23.15
CA MET A 1 -5.49 -18.08 22.56
C MET A 1 -5.66 -18.17 21.05
N ALA A 2 -5.62 -17.06 20.33
CA ALA A 2 -5.60 -17.11 18.87
C ALA A 2 -4.23 -17.68 18.46
N VAL A 3 -4.24 -18.81 17.75
CA VAL A 3 -3.02 -19.40 17.19
C VAL A 3 -2.46 -18.38 16.20
N GLU A 4 -1.23 -17.93 16.45
CA GLU A 4 -0.48 -17.08 15.52
C GLU A 4 -0.36 -17.84 14.19
N PRO A 5 -0.93 -17.33 13.08
CA PRO A 5 -0.87 -18.04 11.82
C PRO A 5 0.60 -18.14 11.40
N ALA A 6 0.99 -19.34 10.96
CA ALA A 6 2.32 -19.60 10.39
C ALA A 6 2.67 -18.54 9.34
N PRO A 7 3.97 -18.18 9.17
CA PRO A 7 4.37 -17.15 8.23
C PRO A 7 3.84 -17.50 6.84
N THR A 8 2.86 -16.71 6.36
CA THR A 8 2.39 -16.77 4.99
C THR A 8 3.61 -16.60 4.10
N SER A 9 3.88 -17.57 3.22
CA SER A 9 5.03 -17.51 2.32
C SER A 9 4.79 -16.42 1.27
N SER A 10 5.09 -15.18 1.65
CA SER A 10 5.01 -14.06 0.73
C SER A 10 5.96 -14.31 -0.45
N PRO A 11 5.52 -14.15 -1.70
CA PRO A 11 6.34 -14.42 -2.88
C PRO A 11 7.53 -13.48 -3.00
N VAL A 12 7.49 -12.37 -2.27
CA VAL A 12 8.55 -11.35 -2.17
C VAL A 12 8.77 -11.05 -0.68
N ALA A 13 10.01 -10.78 -0.27
CA ALA A 13 10.31 -10.40 1.10
C ALA A 13 9.54 -9.13 1.50
N THR A 14 9.06 -9.05 2.74
CA THR A 14 8.28 -7.90 3.24
C THR A 14 9.06 -6.59 3.18
N SER A 15 10.39 -6.64 3.36
CA SER A 15 11.27 -5.48 3.17
C SER A 15 11.25 -4.95 1.74
N GLU A 16 11.21 -5.85 0.76
CA GLU A 16 11.14 -5.49 -0.65
C GLU A 16 9.73 -5.00 -1.04
N LEU A 17 8.66 -5.59 -0.50
CA LEU A 17 7.30 -5.05 -0.63
C LEU A 17 7.21 -3.62 -0.07
N THR A 18 7.79 -3.40 1.10
CA THR A 18 7.85 -2.07 1.74
C THR A 18 8.58 -1.08 0.86
N LYS A 19 9.74 -1.47 0.31
CA LYS A 19 10.53 -0.64 -0.60
C LYS A 19 9.75 -0.29 -1.87
N ILE A 20 9.19 -1.29 -2.57
CA ILE A 20 8.40 -1.11 -3.79
C ILE A 20 7.23 -0.15 -3.54
N ALA A 21 6.48 -0.34 -2.45
CA ALA A 21 5.34 0.51 -2.11
C ALA A 21 5.76 1.94 -1.75
N THR A 22 6.88 2.10 -1.04
CA THR A 22 7.46 3.40 -0.69
C THR A 22 7.85 4.17 -1.96
N GLU A 23 8.64 3.55 -2.84
CA GLU A 23 9.08 4.18 -4.10
C GLU A 23 7.91 4.54 -5.01
N ALA A 24 6.89 3.67 -5.08
CA ALA A 24 5.68 3.95 -5.85
C ALA A 24 4.89 5.15 -5.31
N CYS A 25 4.76 5.27 -3.98
CA CYS A 25 4.09 6.41 -3.34
C CYS A 25 4.92 7.69 -3.48
N ASP A 26 6.23 7.63 -3.24
CA ASP A 26 7.16 8.76 -3.39
C ASP A 26 7.08 9.34 -4.79
N PHE A 27 7.12 8.48 -5.82
CA PHE A 27 7.06 8.92 -7.20
C PHE A 27 5.68 9.51 -7.56
N ALA A 28 4.59 8.85 -7.16
CA ALA A 28 3.23 9.32 -7.45
C ALA A 28 2.91 10.68 -6.81
N LEU A 29 3.51 10.94 -5.64
CA LEU A 29 3.25 12.13 -4.85
C LEU A 29 4.39 13.15 -4.84
N LYS A 30 5.43 12.99 -5.66
CA LYS A 30 6.68 13.78 -5.59
C LYS A 30 6.47 15.31 -5.58
N ASP A 31 5.50 15.81 -6.36
CA ASP A 31 5.20 17.23 -6.54
C ASP A 31 3.94 17.67 -5.77
N VAL A 32 3.40 16.78 -4.91
CA VAL A 32 2.13 17.00 -4.20
C VAL A 32 2.41 17.69 -2.88
N THR A 33 1.83 18.88 -2.69
CA THR A 33 1.96 19.66 -1.45
C THR A 33 0.72 19.58 -0.56
N GLU A 34 -0.42 19.21 -1.14
CA GLU A 34 -1.71 19.11 -0.46
C GLU A 34 -2.62 18.09 -1.14
N TYR A 35 -3.67 17.66 -0.45
CA TYR A 35 -4.69 16.81 -1.04
C TYR A 35 -5.48 17.55 -2.14
N ASP A 36 -5.51 16.96 -3.33
CA ASP A 36 -6.32 17.42 -4.45
C ASP A 36 -7.23 16.28 -4.92
N HIS A 37 -8.53 16.43 -4.66
CA HIS A 37 -9.53 15.41 -5.00
C HIS A 37 -9.55 15.06 -6.50
N SER A 38 -9.24 16.02 -7.38
CA SER A 38 -9.26 15.80 -8.83
C SER A 38 -8.12 14.90 -9.31
N ARG A 39 -7.03 14.81 -8.53
CA ARG A 39 -5.81 14.06 -8.86
C ARG A 39 -5.73 12.68 -8.20
N VAL A 40 -6.58 12.40 -7.21
CA VAL A 40 -6.57 11.13 -6.45
C VAL A 40 -6.69 9.90 -7.35
N ALA A 41 -7.51 9.97 -8.40
CA ALA A 41 -7.66 8.88 -9.35
C ALA A 41 -6.35 8.56 -10.07
N ASP A 42 -5.61 9.59 -10.50
CA ASP A 42 -4.33 9.45 -11.17
C ASP A 42 -3.26 8.91 -10.22
N TRP A 43 -3.19 9.44 -8.99
CA TRP A 43 -2.23 8.99 -7.98
C TRP A 43 -2.42 7.51 -7.64
N ASN A 44 -3.65 7.09 -7.34
CA ASN A 44 -3.95 5.68 -7.08
C ASN A 44 -3.61 4.80 -8.28
N SER A 45 -4.00 5.22 -9.48
CA SER A 45 -3.70 4.47 -10.70
C SER A 45 -2.19 4.31 -10.89
N HIS A 46 -1.41 5.36 -10.64
CA HIS A 46 0.04 5.31 -10.74
C HIS A 46 0.64 4.34 -9.71
N ILE A 47 0.24 4.44 -8.44
CA ILE A 47 0.72 3.56 -7.36
C ILE A 47 0.40 2.10 -7.69
N ILE A 48 -0.85 1.79 -8.02
CA ILE A 48 -1.30 0.43 -8.34
C ILE A 48 -0.49 -0.16 -9.51
N ASN A 49 -0.37 0.59 -10.61
CA ASN A 49 0.34 0.10 -11.80
C ASN A 49 1.84 -0.12 -11.55
N THR A 50 2.49 0.78 -10.79
CA THR A 50 3.92 0.66 -10.47
C THR A 50 4.19 -0.55 -9.59
N ILE A 51 3.38 -0.76 -8.54
CA ILE A 51 3.51 -1.92 -7.65
C ILE A 51 3.24 -3.23 -8.42
N LEU A 52 2.17 -3.30 -9.21
CA LEU A 52 1.85 -4.50 -10.01
C LEU A 52 3.00 -4.87 -10.94
N LYS A 53 3.58 -3.90 -11.66
CA LYS A 53 4.71 -4.15 -12.56
C LYS A 53 5.93 -4.68 -11.79
N ALA A 54 6.25 -4.10 -10.64
CA ALA A 54 7.37 -4.55 -9.81
C ALA A 54 7.16 -5.98 -9.29
N LEU A 55 5.96 -6.31 -8.80
CA LEU A 55 5.63 -7.67 -8.32
C LEU A 55 5.73 -8.71 -9.43
N ILE A 56 5.18 -8.40 -10.61
CA ILE A 56 5.25 -9.29 -11.77
C ILE A 56 6.71 -9.51 -12.17
N SER A 57 7.51 -8.45 -12.20
CA SER A 57 8.94 -8.57 -12.55
C SER A 57 9.73 -9.37 -11.52
N ALA A 58 9.47 -9.17 -10.22
CA ALA A 58 10.17 -9.85 -9.14
C ALA A 58 9.84 -11.35 -9.04
N THR A 59 8.67 -11.74 -9.54
CA THR A 59 8.16 -13.13 -9.46
C THR A 59 8.09 -13.81 -10.83
N ALA A 60 8.60 -13.15 -11.87
CA ALA A 60 8.67 -13.71 -13.22
C ALA A 60 9.48 -15.01 -13.20
N PRO A 61 9.00 -16.08 -13.84
CA PRO A 61 9.76 -17.31 -13.92
C PRO A 61 11.08 -17.12 -14.68
N SER A 62 12.11 -17.85 -14.27
CA SER A 62 13.41 -17.86 -14.96
C SER A 62 13.35 -18.53 -16.34
N THR A 63 12.37 -19.39 -16.58
CA THR A 63 12.13 -20.07 -17.86
C THR A 63 10.92 -19.48 -18.57
N ALA A 64 11.15 -18.90 -19.76
CA ALA A 64 10.14 -18.18 -20.53
C ALA A 64 8.91 -19.01 -20.97
N SER A 65 8.97 -20.34 -20.89
CA SER A 65 7.86 -21.25 -21.22
C SER A 65 6.95 -21.59 -20.04
N SER A 66 7.26 -21.13 -18.83
CA SER A 66 6.46 -21.42 -17.63
C SER A 66 5.43 -20.32 -17.36
N SER A 67 4.27 -20.72 -16.86
CA SER A 67 3.18 -19.80 -16.52
C SER A 67 3.56 -18.92 -15.31
N PRO A 68 3.06 -17.67 -15.22
CA PRO A 68 3.25 -16.85 -14.03
C PRO A 68 2.76 -17.57 -12.76
N PRO A 69 3.57 -17.62 -11.69
CA PRO A 69 3.28 -18.44 -10.52
C PRO A 69 2.24 -17.82 -9.57
N TYR A 70 1.92 -16.53 -9.74
CA TYR A 70 0.99 -15.81 -8.87
C TYR A 70 0.04 -14.91 -9.66
N ARG A 71 -1.16 -14.69 -9.09
CA ARG A 71 -2.02 -13.54 -9.40
C ARG A 71 -1.91 -12.53 -8.26
N PHE A 72 -1.92 -11.25 -8.62
CA PHE A 72 -1.83 -10.16 -7.65
C PHE A 72 -3.06 -9.26 -7.71
N VAL A 73 -3.48 -8.77 -6.55
CA VAL A 73 -4.44 -7.68 -6.38
C VAL A 73 -3.73 -6.58 -5.59
N VAL A 74 -3.77 -5.35 -6.10
CA VAL A 74 -3.23 -4.18 -5.39
C VAL A 74 -4.36 -3.18 -5.19
N ASN A 75 -4.68 -2.90 -3.93
CA ASN A 75 -5.58 -1.84 -3.53
C ASN A 75 -4.76 -0.65 -3.01
N SER A 76 -5.09 0.55 -3.47
CA SER A 76 -4.53 1.80 -2.95
C SER A 76 -5.67 2.72 -2.54
N THR A 77 -5.58 3.23 -1.32
CA THR A 77 -6.56 4.14 -0.73
C THR A 77 -5.85 5.40 -0.27
N ILE A 78 -6.23 6.55 -0.82
CA ILE A 78 -5.76 7.87 -0.39
C ILE A 78 -6.86 8.53 0.42
N VAL A 79 -6.55 8.92 1.66
CA VAL A 79 -7.50 9.51 2.60
C VAL A 79 -7.06 10.93 2.90
N GLN A 80 -7.92 11.90 2.59
CA GLN A 80 -7.74 13.27 3.07
C GLN A 80 -7.83 13.27 4.61
N GLN A 81 -6.78 13.76 5.26
CA GLN A 81 -6.83 14.13 6.66
C GLN A 81 -7.46 15.52 6.77
N GLY A 82 -8.15 15.79 7.87
CA GLY A 82 -8.81 17.07 8.11
C GLY A 82 -7.85 18.24 7.91
N LEU A 83 -8.38 19.41 7.51
CA LEU A 83 -7.59 20.63 7.31
C LEU A 83 -6.74 20.90 8.55
N ILE A 84 -5.43 20.69 8.43
CA ILE A 84 -4.47 21.21 9.39
C ILE A 84 -4.45 22.72 9.15
N ASP A 85 -5.10 23.49 10.02
CA ASP A 85 -4.91 24.93 10.03
C ASP A 85 -3.43 25.19 10.34
N LYS A 86 -2.65 25.55 9.31
CA LYS A 86 -1.21 25.82 9.45
C LYS A 86 -0.94 26.95 10.45
N SER A 87 -1.91 27.82 10.72
CA SER A 87 -1.81 28.87 11.75
C SER A 87 -1.98 28.34 13.18
N ALA A 88 -2.65 27.20 13.37
CA ALA A 88 -2.80 26.52 14.65
C ALA A 88 -1.60 25.61 14.99
N ALA A 89 -0.70 25.34 14.03
CA ALA A 89 0.50 24.52 14.23
C ALA A 89 1.64 25.24 14.98
N ALA A 90 1.49 26.53 15.28
CA ALA A 90 2.52 27.34 15.96
C ALA A 90 2.76 26.94 17.43
N ASP A 91 1.86 26.17 18.05
CA ASP A 91 1.86 25.92 19.50
C ASP A 91 2.14 24.45 19.90
N GLY A 92 2.70 23.65 18.99
CA GLY A 92 3.22 22.30 19.30
C GLY A 92 2.20 21.23 19.71
N THR A 93 0.90 21.54 19.70
CA THR A 93 -0.19 20.67 20.19
C THR A 93 -0.92 19.89 19.08
N THR A 94 -0.52 20.03 17.82
CA THR A 94 -1.30 19.58 16.64
C THR A 94 -0.91 18.22 16.04
N ALA A 95 -0.02 17.44 16.66
CA ALA A 95 0.41 16.14 16.10
C ALA A 95 -0.74 15.15 15.81
N ASN A 96 -1.93 15.38 16.40
CA ASN A 96 -3.15 14.60 16.18
C ASN A 96 -4.35 15.42 15.67
N ALA A 97 -4.21 16.73 15.45
CA ALA A 97 -5.33 17.57 15.00
C ALA A 97 -5.67 17.25 13.54
N GLY A 98 -6.87 16.71 13.29
CA GLY A 98 -7.39 16.46 11.95
C GLY A 98 -7.27 15.02 11.44
N LYS A 99 -6.64 14.09 12.17
CA LYS A 99 -6.57 12.69 11.70
C LYS A 99 -7.92 11.99 11.80
N ARG A 100 -8.39 11.40 10.70
CA ARG A 100 -9.64 10.62 10.67
C ARG A 100 -9.36 9.18 11.07
N GLY A 101 -10.15 8.64 12.00
CA GLY A 101 -10.10 7.21 12.33
C GLY A 101 -10.57 6.37 11.15
N MET A 102 -9.77 5.39 10.74
CA MET A 102 -10.12 4.41 9.71
C MET A 102 -9.68 3.03 10.16
N HIS A 103 -10.61 2.07 10.15
CA HIS A 103 -10.32 0.66 10.36
C HIS A 103 -10.69 -0.11 9.10
N SER A 104 -9.78 -0.93 8.60
CA SER A 104 -9.98 -1.80 7.44
C SER A 104 -9.52 -3.20 7.77
N ALA A 105 -10.36 -4.19 7.46
CA ALA A 105 -10.07 -5.60 7.64
C ALA A 105 -10.58 -6.36 6.41
N SER A 106 -9.81 -7.35 5.97
CA SER A 106 -10.18 -8.22 4.85
C SER A 106 -10.14 -9.68 5.32
N GLY A 107 -11.17 -10.44 4.95
CA GLY A 107 -11.22 -11.89 5.14
C GLY A 107 -11.25 -12.59 3.77
N ALA A 108 -10.78 -13.83 3.73
CA ALA A 108 -10.76 -14.62 2.50
C ALA A 108 -10.89 -16.12 2.80
N PHE A 109 -11.36 -16.85 1.80
CA PHE A 109 -11.31 -18.31 1.75
C PHE A 109 -10.27 -18.70 0.69
N TRP A 110 -9.08 -19.11 1.13
CA TRP A 110 -7.91 -19.32 0.28
C TRP A 110 -6.97 -20.40 0.84
N ASP A 111 -5.88 -20.70 0.14
CA ASP A 111 -4.83 -21.58 0.66
C ASP A 111 -3.92 -20.84 1.63
N VAL A 112 -4.06 -21.15 2.93
CA VAL A 112 -3.32 -20.48 4.02
C VAL A 112 -1.79 -20.62 3.95
N ASN A 113 -1.28 -21.57 3.16
CA ASN A 113 0.17 -21.79 3.06
C ASN A 113 0.83 -20.99 1.93
N ARG A 114 0.05 -20.66 0.89
CA ARG A 114 0.56 -20.11 -0.37
C ARG A 114 -0.03 -18.75 -0.74
N ASP A 115 -1.26 -18.49 -0.29
CA ASP A 115 -1.95 -17.23 -0.51
C ASP A 115 -1.78 -16.31 0.70
N GLY A 116 -1.93 -15.02 0.48
CA GLY A 116 -1.79 -14.07 1.58
C GLY A 116 -2.01 -12.63 1.17
N MET A 117 -1.95 -11.78 2.18
CA MET A 117 -2.13 -10.34 2.05
C MET A 117 -1.13 -9.61 2.93
N TRP A 118 -0.66 -8.49 2.43
CA TRP A 118 0.19 -7.54 3.13
C TRP A 118 -0.41 -6.14 3.01
N THR A 119 -0.35 -5.37 4.09
CA THR A 119 -0.89 -4.00 4.13
C THR A 119 0.17 -3.05 4.66
N PHE A 120 0.24 -1.87 4.05
CA PHE A 120 1.23 -0.84 4.32
C PHE A 120 0.59 0.52 4.38
N LYS A 121 0.95 1.29 5.42
CA LYS A 121 0.63 2.71 5.52
C LYS A 121 1.87 3.51 5.17
N TYR A 122 1.81 4.30 4.10
CA TYR A 122 2.92 5.12 3.66
C TYR A 122 3.15 6.31 4.60
N PRO A 123 4.36 6.49 5.15
CA PRO A 123 4.63 7.54 6.14
C PRO A 123 4.87 8.93 5.52
N GLY A 124 5.26 9.04 4.24
CA GLY A 124 5.74 10.29 3.64
C GLY A 124 4.66 11.29 3.20
N ALA A 125 3.39 11.01 3.51
CA ALA A 125 2.25 11.80 3.06
C ALA A 125 1.60 12.65 4.17
N GLU A 126 1.90 12.37 5.44
CA GLU A 126 1.18 12.95 6.58
C GLU A 126 1.25 14.48 6.60
N GLU A 127 2.43 15.06 6.36
CA GLU A 127 2.66 16.51 6.32
C GLU A 127 1.91 17.23 5.19
N ARG A 128 1.44 16.47 4.19
CA ARG A 128 0.67 16.96 3.03
C ARG A 128 -0.84 16.87 3.29
N GLY A 129 -1.25 16.48 4.49
CA GLY A 129 -2.67 16.33 4.86
C GLY A 129 -3.34 15.12 4.22
N LEU A 130 -2.58 14.08 3.86
CA LEU A 130 -3.12 12.85 3.29
C LEU A 130 -2.47 11.60 3.90
N ASP A 131 -3.25 10.54 4.01
CA ASP A 131 -2.76 9.19 4.30
C ASP A 131 -2.84 8.36 3.02
N VAL A 132 -1.85 7.49 2.78
CA VAL A 132 -1.94 6.45 1.75
C VAL A 132 -1.83 5.08 2.39
N VAL A 133 -2.81 4.23 2.14
CA VAL A 133 -2.82 2.82 2.55
C VAL A 133 -2.80 1.96 1.30
N VAL A 134 -1.85 1.04 1.23
CA VAL A 134 -1.70 0.06 0.15
C VAL A 134 -1.93 -1.33 0.73
N SER A 135 -2.71 -2.15 0.04
CA SER A 135 -2.84 -3.57 0.33
C SER A 135 -2.49 -4.38 -0.91
N VAL A 136 -1.64 -5.39 -0.73
CA VAL A 136 -1.22 -6.33 -1.77
C VAL A 136 -1.71 -7.70 -1.36
N THR A 137 -2.49 -8.35 -2.21
CA THR A 137 -2.93 -9.74 -2.04
C THR A 137 -2.33 -10.58 -3.16
N TRP A 138 -1.89 -11.79 -2.84
CA TRP A 138 -1.36 -12.74 -3.82
C TRP A 138 -2.08 -14.09 -3.71
N PHE A 139 -2.20 -14.74 -4.87
CA PHE A 139 -2.77 -16.08 -5.00
C PHE A 139 -1.84 -16.95 -5.84
N ALA A 140 -1.40 -18.08 -5.31
CA ALA A 140 -0.54 -19.02 -6.02
C ALA A 140 -1.30 -19.77 -7.12
N LEU A 141 -0.64 -19.98 -8.26
CA LEU A 141 -1.17 -20.64 -9.45
C LEU A 141 -0.44 -21.96 -9.69
N GLY A 142 -0.65 -22.95 -8.82
CA GLY A 142 -0.01 -24.26 -8.92
C GLY A 142 0.17 -24.89 -7.56
#